data_AF-A0A960BNY4-F1
#
_entry.id   AF-A0A960BNY4-F1
#
_cell.length_a   1.000
_cell.length_b   1.000
_cell.length_c   1.000
_cell.angle_alpha   90.00
_cell.angle_beta   90.00
_cell.angle_gamma   90.00
#
_symmetry.space_group_name_H-M   'P 1'
#
loop_
_entity.id
_entity.type
_entity.pdbx_description
1 polymer ?
#
loop_
_entity_poly.entity_id
_entity_poly.type
_entity_poly.pdbx_seq_one_letter_code
_entity_poly.pdbx_strand_id
1 'polypeptide(L)'
;MPEDSPFVFDEDVVHRQPGSRVVKTRRVPVGDWANDVSSVGAGESTELEVDFGFESAQDGILLTSEVDTPIRAECVRCLEPLDWDETVEIEE
;
A
#
# COMPACT_ATOMS: atom_id res chain seq x y z
N MET A 1 0.33 3.10 19.93
CA MET A 1 0.30 3.31 18.47
C MET A 1 0.49 4.80 18.28
N PRO A 2 1.53 5.28 17.58
CA PRO A 2 1.66 6.71 17.34
C PRO A 2 0.47 7.17 16.48
N GLU A 3 -0.21 8.20 16.96
CA GLU A 3 -1.32 8.88 16.27
C GLU A 3 -0.92 9.47 14.90
N ASP A 4 0.38 9.68 14.67
CA ASP A 4 0.96 10.13 13.40
C ASP A 4 1.32 9.00 12.40
N SER A 5 0.88 7.77 12.64
CA SER A 5 1.13 6.68 11.67
C SER A 5 0.38 6.92 10.35
N PRO A 6 1.01 6.75 9.18
CA PRO A 6 0.33 6.92 7.88
C PRO A 6 -0.75 5.86 7.62
N PHE A 7 -0.79 4.79 8.44
CA PHE A 7 -1.78 3.71 8.36
C PHE A 7 -2.98 3.90 9.31
N VAL A 8 -3.00 4.97 10.11
CA VAL A 8 -4.09 5.24 11.07
C VAL A 8 -5.04 6.27 10.47
N PHE A 9 -6.32 5.95 10.47
CA PHE A 9 -7.40 6.80 9.97
C PHE A 9 -8.48 6.98 11.05
N ASP A 10 -9.09 8.16 11.10
CA ASP A 10 -10.22 8.44 11.99
C ASP A 10 -11.45 7.59 11.63
N GLU A 11 -12.26 7.24 12.63
CA GLU A 11 -13.50 6.47 12.46
C GLU A 11 -14.55 7.17 11.57
N ASP A 12 -14.45 8.49 11.44
CA ASP A 12 -15.30 9.33 10.58
C ASP A 12 -14.65 9.61 9.21
N VAL A 13 -13.70 8.77 8.77
CA VAL A 13 -13.02 8.88 7.47
C VAL A 13 -14.00 8.91 6.29
N VAL A 14 -15.13 8.20 6.40
CA VAL A 14 -16.18 8.11 5.38
C VAL A 14 -17.55 8.40 5.99
N HIS A 15 -18.43 9.04 5.21
CA HIS A 15 -19.81 9.28 5.65
C HIS A 15 -20.54 7.96 5.91
N ARG A 16 -21.28 7.89 7.03
CA ARG A 16 -22.06 6.71 7.45
C ARG A 16 -23.30 6.40 6.57
N GLN A 17 -23.37 6.96 5.37
CA GLN A 17 -24.42 6.67 4.41
C GLN A 17 -23.93 5.54 3.49
N PRO A 18 -24.65 4.41 3.42
CA PRO A 18 -24.26 3.27 2.57
C PRO A 18 -23.96 3.71 1.13
N GLY A 19 -22.86 3.20 0.57
CA GLY A 19 -22.38 3.56 -0.77
C GLY A 19 -21.61 4.88 -0.85
N SER A 20 -21.38 5.57 0.28
CA SER A 20 -20.41 6.66 0.34
C SER A 20 -19.01 6.10 0.20
N ARG A 21 -18.21 6.70 -0.69
CA ARG A 21 -16.80 6.33 -0.90
C ARG A 21 -15.89 7.55 -0.84
N VAL A 22 -14.71 7.38 -0.26
CA VAL A 22 -13.63 8.38 -0.27
C VAL A 22 -12.31 7.70 -0.57
N VAL A 23 -11.39 8.41 -1.21
CA VAL A 23 -10.01 7.97 -1.42
C VAL A 23 -9.08 8.92 -0.67
N LYS A 24 -8.08 8.36 0.01
CA LYS A 24 -7.04 9.08 0.75
C LYS A 24 -5.67 8.61 0.25
N THR A 25 -4.96 9.50 -0.43
CA THR A 25 -3.58 9.27 -0.82
C THR A 25 -2.65 9.59 0.35
N ARG A 26 -1.76 8.66 0.70
CA ARG A 26 -0.75 8.85 1.75
C ARG A 26 0.62 8.40 1.26
N ARG A 27 1.67 9.05 1.76
CA ARG A 27 3.04 8.55 1.64
C ARG A 27 3.32 7.63 2.81
N VAL A 28 3.75 6.42 2.49
CA VAL A 28 4.02 5.36 3.44
C VAL A 28 5.50 5.03 3.36
N PRO A 29 6.25 5.06 4.49
CA PRO A 29 7.65 4.69 4.47
C PRO A 29 7.80 3.24 4.02
N VAL A 30 8.75 3.00 3.12
CA VAL A 30 9.12 1.64 2.74
C VAL A 30 9.71 0.96 3.98
N GLY A 31 9.08 -0.12 4.42
CA GLY A 31 9.57 -0.94 5.54
C GLY A 31 10.72 -1.85 5.13
N ASP A 32 11.08 -2.79 6.01
CA ASP A 32 12.00 -3.88 5.68
C ASP A 32 11.28 -4.94 4.82
N TRP A 33 10.79 -4.52 3.65
CA TRP A 33 9.98 -5.32 2.72
C TRP A 33 10.86 -6.01 1.69
N ALA A 34 11.69 -6.92 2.19
CA ALA A 34 12.58 -7.73 1.38
C ALA A 34 12.53 -9.20 1.81
N ASN A 35 12.83 -10.09 0.86
CA ASN A 35 13.19 -11.47 1.15
C ASN A 35 14.55 -11.78 0.50
N ASP A 36 14.91 -13.06 0.45
CA ASP A 36 16.19 -13.55 -0.10
C ASP A 36 16.40 -13.23 -1.59
N VAL A 37 15.32 -13.05 -2.35
CA VAL A 37 15.32 -12.91 -3.82
C VAL A 37 14.73 -11.60 -4.33
N SER A 38 13.97 -10.85 -3.52
CA SER A 38 13.31 -9.61 -3.95
C SER A 38 13.14 -8.58 -2.84
N SER A 39 12.98 -7.32 -3.24
CA SER A 39 12.76 -6.17 -2.37
C SER A 39 11.80 -5.17 -3.01
N VAL A 40 10.99 -4.53 -2.16
CA VAL A 40 10.04 -3.47 -2.52
C VAL A 40 10.67 -2.11 -2.23
N GLY A 41 10.49 -1.15 -3.13
CA GLY A 41 11.10 0.16 -3.00
C GLY A 41 12.53 0.11 -3.54
N ALA A 42 12.71 0.71 -4.71
CA ALA A 42 13.94 0.62 -5.46
C ALA A 42 15.06 1.46 -4.83
N GLY A 43 15.73 0.98 -3.77
CA GLY A 43 17.04 1.40 -3.24
C GLY A 43 17.21 2.86 -2.75
N GLU A 44 16.53 3.81 -3.39
CA GLU A 44 16.53 5.25 -3.13
C GLU A 44 15.14 5.75 -2.72
N SER A 45 14.06 5.04 -3.09
CA SER A 45 12.70 5.37 -2.66
C SER A 45 12.49 4.98 -1.20
N THR A 46 12.39 5.97 -0.32
CA THR A 46 12.11 5.77 1.11
C THR A 46 10.62 5.77 1.43
N GLU A 47 9.76 6.13 0.48
CA GLU A 47 8.31 6.23 0.63
C GLU A 47 7.60 5.73 -0.64
N LEU A 48 6.45 5.08 -0.48
CA LEU A 48 5.49 4.75 -1.53
C LEU A 48 4.26 5.64 -1.42
N GLU A 49 3.69 6.02 -2.55
CA GLU A 49 2.36 6.61 -2.60
C GLU A 49 1.32 5.49 -2.63
N VAL A 50 0.37 5.53 -1.68
CA VAL A 50 -0.67 4.51 -1.54
C VAL A 50 -2.03 5.21 -1.51
N ASP A 51 -2.94 4.74 -2.34
CA ASP A 51 -4.32 5.19 -2.36
C ASP A 51 -5.19 4.27 -1.51
N PHE A 52 -5.73 4.80 -0.42
CA PHE A 52 -6.65 4.09 0.47
C PHE A 52 -8.09 4.48 0.17
N GLY A 53 -8.87 3.57 -0.40
CA GLY A 53 -10.29 3.71 -0.64
C GLY A 53 -11.12 3.18 0.54
N PHE A 54 -11.98 4.02 1.09
CA PHE A 54 -12.92 3.67 2.15
C PHE A 54 -14.34 3.74 1.64
N GLU A 55 -15.09 2.66 1.78
CA GLU A 55 -16.50 2.59 1.38
C GLU A 55 -17.40 2.20 2.56
N SER A 56 -18.46 2.96 2.78
CA SER A 56 -19.46 2.63 3.81
C SER A 56 -20.31 1.44 3.33
N ALA A 57 -20.21 0.34 4.08
CA ALA A 57 -20.94 -0.90 3.87
C ALA A 57 -22.00 -1.11 4.95
N GLN A 58 -22.88 -2.10 4.74
CA GLN A 58 -23.96 -2.41 5.70
C GLN A 58 -23.44 -2.85 7.07
N ASP A 59 -22.27 -3.49 7.13
CA ASP A 59 -21.66 -4.02 8.37
C ASP A 59 -20.36 -3.29 8.75
N GLY A 60 -20.16 -2.06 8.27
CA GLY A 60 -18.97 -1.27 8.63
C GLY A 60 -18.39 -0.49 7.45
N ILE A 61 -17.07 -0.58 7.30
CA ILE A 61 -16.29 0.12 6.27
C ILE A 61 -15.44 -0.91 5.54
N LEU A 62 -15.53 -0.95 4.22
CA LEU A 62 -14.62 -1.70 3.37
C LEU A 62 -13.37 -0.86 3.12
N LEU A 63 -12.19 -1.41 3.38
CA LEU A 63 -10.91 -0.81 3.04
C LEU A 63 -10.37 -1.46 1.77
N THR A 64 -10.05 -0.63 0.80
CA THR A 64 -9.30 -1.01 -0.40
C THR A 64 -8.02 -0.18 -0.44
N SER A 65 -6.93 -0.75 -0.90
CA SER A 65 -5.75 0.04 -1.23
C SER A 65 -5.04 -0.44 -2.47
N GLU A 66 -4.56 0.51 -3.24
CA GLU A 66 -3.74 0.30 -4.43
C GLU A 66 -2.39 0.99 -4.21
N VAL A 67 -1.31 0.28 -4.57
CA VAL A 67 0.05 0.82 -4.50
C VAL A 67 0.82 0.41 -5.75
N ASP A 68 1.36 1.41 -6.45
CA ASP A 68 2.37 1.21 -7.48
C ASP A 68 3.75 1.25 -6.85
N THR A 69 4.53 0.19 -7.06
CA THR A 69 5.83 0.06 -6.43
C THR A 69 6.87 -0.58 -7.36
N PRO A 70 8.09 -0.01 -7.42
CA PRO A 70 9.16 -0.65 -8.14
C PRO A 70 9.71 -1.83 -7.33
N ILE A 71 9.82 -2.97 -7.99
CA ILE A 71 10.36 -4.21 -7.45
C ILE A 71 11.77 -4.43 -7.99
N ARG A 72 12.68 -4.79 -7.08
CA ARG A 72 14.00 -5.32 -7.42
C ARG A 72 14.11 -6.76 -7.01
N ALA A 73 14.56 -7.62 -7.92
CA ALA A 73 14.78 -9.02 -7.64
C ALA A 73 16.03 -9.57 -8.32
N GLU A 74 16.39 -10.78 -7.95
CA GLU A 74 17.47 -11.54 -8.57
C GLU A 74 16.93 -12.86 -9.13
N CYS A 75 17.32 -13.19 -10.35
CA CYS A 75 16.95 -14.47 -10.95
C CYS A 75 17.68 -15.63 -10.25
N VAL A 76 16.93 -16.49 -9.55
CA VAL A 76 17.49 -17.65 -8.82
C VAL A 76 18.25 -18.67 -9.69
N ARG A 77 18.14 -18.58 -11.02
CA ARG A 77 18.81 -19.50 -11.96
C ARG A 77 20.17 -18.99 -12.44
N CYS A 78 20.26 -17.70 -12.75
CA CYS A 78 21.45 -17.09 -13.37
C CYS A 78 22.05 -15.94 -12.56
N LEU A 79 21.41 -15.55 -11.46
CA LEU A 79 21.79 -14.43 -10.58
C LEU A 79 21.85 -13.09 -11.32
N GLU A 80 21.04 -12.94 -12.36
CA GLU A 80 20.91 -11.67 -13.09
C GLU A 80 19.85 -10.78 -12.40
N PRO A 81 20.10 -9.46 -12.28
CA PRO A 81 19.15 -8.53 -11.69
C PRO A 81 17.90 -8.37 -12.56
N LEU A 82 16.76 -8.21 -11.91
CA LEU A 82 15.45 -7.97 -12.50
C LEU A 82 14.81 -6.75 -11.83
N ASP A 83 14.33 -5.81 -12.63
CA ASP A 83 13.65 -4.59 -12.17
C ASP A 83 12.34 -4.44 -12.95
N TRP A 84 11.23 -4.21 -12.26
CA TRP A 84 9.93 -3.93 -12.87
C TRP A 84 9.02 -3.15 -11.91
N ASP A 85 7.99 -2.52 -12.44
CA ASP A 85 6.94 -1.86 -11.65
C ASP A 85 5.76 -2.83 -11.46
N GLU A 86 5.25 -2.92 -10.23
CA GLU A 86 4.05 -3.70 -9.91
C GLU A 86 3.00 -2.83 -9.23
N THR A 87 1.76 -3.03 -9.65
CA THR A 87 0.58 -2.53 -8.94
C THR A 87 0.06 -3.65 -8.03
N VAL A 88 -0.08 -3.36 -6.74
CA VAL A 88 -0.62 -4.30 -5.75
C VAL A 88 -1.93 -3.77 -5.19
N GLU A 89 -2.97 -4.59 -5.29
CA GLU A 89 -4.29 -4.34 -4.73
C GLU A 89 -4.46 -5.13 -3.41
N ILE A 90 -4.99 -4.46 -2.39
CA ILE A 90 -5.27 -5.05 -1.07
C ILE A 90 -6.72 -4.70 -0.71
N GLU A 91 -7.47 -5.68 -0.20
CA GLU A 91 -8.88 -5.54 0.19
C GLU A 91 -9.12 -6.21 1.55
N GLU A 92 -9.60 -5.44 2.54
CA GLU A 92 -9.94 -5.92 3.89
C GLU A 92 -11.27 -5.36 4.42
#